data_AF-A0A7S3JBD2-F1
#
_entry.id   AF-A0A7S3JBD2-F1
#
_cell.length_a   1.000
_cell.length_b   1.000
_cell.length_c   1.000
_cell.angle_alpha   90.00
_cell.angle_beta   90.00
_cell.angle_gamma   90.00
#
_symmetry.space_group_name_H-M   'P 1'
#
loop_
_entity.id
_entity.type
_entity.pdbx_description
1 polymer ?
#
loop_
_entity_poly.entity_id
_entity_poly.type
_entity_poly.pdbx_seq_one_letter_code
_entity_poly.pdbx_strand_id
1 'polypeptide(L)'
;LTQYACARADLILVNINPSFEADDLKYALNHVQVKTLVMADKTNHSNYVDIMKHIIPELGHDNSTTIKSKEVPHLEHIFVCGTKKHKGMLNFEHLYRNHSIHESDELHKREAHINYEDVANIQFTSGTTGMPKAVVLTHHNILNNGRMLGSIMEYGPDSKLCICVPLYHCMGMVMGNLAALN
;
A
#
# COMPACT_ATOMS: atom_id res chain seq x y z
N LEU A 1 -8.03 0.72 5.72
CA LEU A 1 -8.64 1.50 4.61
C LEU A 1 -7.99 1.21 3.27
N THR A 2 -6.73 1.60 3.03
CA THR A 2 -6.07 1.50 1.71
C THR A 2 -6.16 0.10 1.10
N GLN A 3 -5.98 -0.96 1.89
CA GLN A 3 -6.14 -2.35 1.43
C GLN A 3 -7.51 -2.62 0.83
N TYR A 4 -8.59 -2.26 1.52
CA TYR A 4 -9.96 -2.44 1.05
C TYR A 4 -10.27 -1.55 -0.15
N ALA A 5 -9.80 -0.30 -0.13
CA ALA A 5 -9.97 0.61 -1.26
C ALA A 5 -9.30 0.07 -2.54
N CYS A 6 -8.07 -0.43 -2.43
CA CYS A 6 -7.36 -1.06 -3.53
C CYS A 6 -8.12 -2.30 -4.06
N ALA A 7 -8.56 -3.17 -3.16
CA ALA A 7 -9.29 -4.37 -3.53
C ALA A 7 -10.64 -4.09 -4.23
N ARG A 8 -11.33 -3.00 -3.86
CA ARG A 8 -12.59 -2.58 -4.51
C ARG A 8 -12.37 -1.83 -5.83
N ALA A 9 -11.24 -1.13 -5.96
CA ALA A 9 -10.95 -0.27 -7.10
C ALA A 9 -10.14 -0.96 -8.21
N ASP A 10 -9.93 -2.28 -8.10
CA ASP A 10 -9.07 -3.08 -8.98
C ASP A 10 -7.62 -2.54 -9.02
N LEU A 11 -7.06 -2.30 -7.83
CA LEU A 11 -5.68 -1.85 -7.66
C LEU A 11 -4.87 -2.87 -6.88
N ILE A 12 -3.65 -3.12 -7.34
CA ILE A 12 -2.68 -3.97 -6.63
C ILE A 12 -2.07 -3.18 -5.47
N LEU A 13 -2.33 -3.62 -4.23
CA LEU A 13 -1.65 -3.05 -3.06
C LEU A 13 -0.22 -3.61 -2.99
N VAL A 14 0.79 -2.76 -2.91
CA VAL A 14 2.18 -3.17 -2.67
C VAL A 14 2.59 -2.83 -1.25
N ASN A 15 3.05 -3.80 -0.48
CA ASN A 15 3.58 -3.56 0.86
C ASN A 15 5.08 -3.39 0.83
N ILE A 16 5.50 -2.18 1.15
CA ILE A 16 6.90 -1.79 1.25
C ILE A 16 7.26 -1.69 2.73
N ASN A 17 8.45 -2.18 3.08
CA ASN A 17 8.96 -2.12 4.43
C ASN A 17 9.27 -0.66 4.82
N PRO A 18 8.70 -0.11 5.90
CA PRO A 18 8.98 1.24 6.38
C PRO A 18 10.41 1.44 6.89
N SER A 19 11.23 0.39 6.98
CA SER A 19 12.65 0.49 7.31
C SER A 19 13.56 0.51 6.08
N PHE A 20 13.00 0.52 4.86
CA PHE A 20 13.82 0.67 3.65
C PHE A 20 14.45 2.05 3.58
N GLU A 21 15.76 2.05 3.35
CA GLU A 21 16.53 3.24 3.02
C GLU A 21 16.39 3.56 1.52
N ALA A 22 17.01 4.66 1.07
CA ALA A 22 16.78 5.21 -0.27
C ALA A 22 16.97 4.20 -1.42
N ASP A 23 18.04 3.40 -1.39
CA ASP A 23 18.33 2.44 -2.47
C ASP A 23 17.36 1.24 -2.46
N ASP A 24 17.02 0.71 -1.28
CA ASP A 24 16.05 -0.38 -1.14
C ASP A 24 14.65 0.06 -1.55
N LEU A 25 14.25 1.28 -1.16
CA LEU A 25 12.98 1.86 -1.55
C LEU A 25 12.93 2.12 -3.06
N LYS A 26 13.99 2.70 -3.64
CA LYS A 26 14.10 2.91 -5.09
C LYS A 26 14.01 1.59 -5.85
N TYR A 27 14.72 0.56 -5.38
CA TYR A 27 14.64 -0.78 -5.96
C TYR A 27 13.19 -1.30 -5.93
N ALA A 28 12.54 -1.27 -4.76
CA ALA A 28 11.18 -1.77 -4.60
C ALA A 28 10.19 -1.03 -5.51
N LEU A 29 10.25 0.30 -5.56
CA LEU A 29 9.37 1.13 -6.40
C LEU A 29 9.52 0.76 -7.88
N ASN A 30 10.74 0.56 -8.36
CA ASN A 30 11.00 0.24 -9.76
C ASN A 30 10.71 -1.21 -10.11
N HIS A 31 11.04 -2.14 -9.22
CA HIS A 31 10.93 -3.58 -9.48
C HIS A 31 9.48 -4.01 -9.76
N VAL A 32 8.52 -3.39 -9.08
CA VAL A 32 7.08 -3.66 -9.23
C VAL A 32 6.33 -2.46 -9.84
N GLN A 33 7.06 -1.49 -10.39
CA GLN A 33 6.53 -0.35 -11.13
C GLN A 33 5.43 0.42 -10.38
N VAL A 34 5.69 0.77 -9.12
CA VAL A 34 4.72 1.46 -8.26
C VAL A 34 4.33 2.81 -8.86
N LYS A 35 3.02 2.97 -9.11
CA LYS A 35 2.44 4.19 -9.66
C LYS A 35 2.11 5.26 -8.61
N THR A 36 1.73 4.82 -7.42
CA THR A 36 1.33 5.70 -6.32
C THR A 36 1.86 5.16 -5.00
N LEU A 37 2.55 6.02 -4.24
CA LEU A 37 3.08 5.70 -2.93
C LEU A 37 2.23 6.38 -1.84
N VAL A 38 1.79 5.61 -0.84
CA VAL A 38 1.17 6.15 0.38
C VAL A 38 2.13 5.90 1.53
N MET A 39 2.49 6.95 2.26
CA MET A 39 3.50 6.88 3.34
C MET A 39 3.16 7.83 4.50
N ALA A 40 3.74 7.58 5.66
CA ALA A 40 3.77 8.57 6.73
C ALA A 40 4.76 9.70 6.41
N ASP A 41 4.71 10.80 7.15
CA ASP A 41 5.74 11.85 7.07
C ASP A 41 7.10 11.33 7.60
N LYS A 42 7.08 10.87 8.86
CA LYS A 42 8.23 10.29 9.55
C LYS A 42 7.78 9.35 10.68
N THR A 43 8.69 8.49 11.12
CA THR A 43 8.61 7.77 12.40
C THR A 43 9.69 8.28 13.35
N ASN A 44 9.82 7.64 14.51
CA ASN A 44 10.95 7.87 15.41
C ASN A 44 12.30 7.43 14.81
N HIS A 45 12.30 6.66 13.71
CA HIS A 45 13.51 6.03 13.17
C HIS A 45 13.81 6.49 11.74
N SER A 46 12.81 6.92 10.97
CA SER A 46 12.98 7.25 9.55
C SER A 46 12.19 8.51 9.17
N ASN A 47 12.79 9.35 8.32
CA ASN A 47 12.11 10.49 7.70
C ASN A 47 11.84 10.18 6.22
N TYR A 48 10.64 9.72 5.91
CA TYR A 48 10.28 9.26 4.57
C TYR A 48 10.27 10.39 3.56
N VAL A 49 9.88 11.60 3.98
CA VAL A 49 9.88 12.77 3.10
C VAL A 49 11.30 13.12 2.65
N ASP A 50 12.26 13.06 3.57
CA ASP A 50 13.66 13.34 3.25
C ASP A 50 14.26 12.23 2.39
N ILE A 51 13.92 10.96 2.64
CA ILE A 51 14.30 9.83 1.77
C ILE A 51 13.78 10.06 0.34
N MET A 52 12.51 10.42 0.17
CA MET A 52 11.95 10.67 -1.16
C MET A 52 12.56 11.89 -1.86
N LYS A 53 12.93 12.94 -1.13
CA LYS A 53 13.67 14.08 -1.69
C LYS A 53 15.11 13.72 -2.07
N HIS A 54 15.71 12.77 -1.37
CA HIS A 54 17.02 12.24 -1.74
C HIS A 54 16.95 11.42 -3.03
N ILE A 55 15.92 10.56 -3.17
CA ILE A 55 15.67 9.79 -4.39
C ILE A 55 15.27 10.70 -5.57
N ILE A 56 14.48 11.75 -5.30
CA ILE A 56 13.93 12.66 -6.31
C ILE A 56 14.26 14.12 -5.91
N PRO A 57 15.48 14.61 -6.17
CA PRO A 57 15.85 15.98 -5.84
C PRO A 57 14.98 17.04 -6.51
N GLU A 58 14.43 16.74 -7.69
CA GLU A 58 13.54 17.60 -8.47
C GLU A 58 12.09 17.68 -7.95
N LEU A 59 11.78 16.97 -6.86
CA LEU A 59 10.42 16.86 -6.34
C LEU A 59 9.83 18.22 -5.98
N GLY A 60 8.78 18.62 -6.70
CA GLY A 60 8.05 19.86 -6.48
C GLY A 60 8.74 21.14 -6.97
N HIS A 61 9.77 21.05 -7.83
CA HIS A 61 10.45 22.21 -8.44
C HIS A 61 9.51 23.13 -9.25
N ASP A 62 8.45 22.59 -9.83
CA ASP A 62 7.45 23.30 -10.66
C ASP A 62 6.09 23.46 -9.95
N ASN A 63 6.03 23.21 -8.64
CA ASN A 63 4.79 23.06 -7.87
C ASN A 63 3.84 21.95 -8.37
N SER A 64 4.28 21.08 -9.28
CA SER A 64 3.52 19.90 -9.69
C SER A 64 3.52 18.85 -8.59
N THR A 65 2.37 18.21 -8.40
CA THR A 65 2.22 16.99 -7.59
C THR A 65 2.26 15.70 -8.44
N THR A 66 2.43 15.85 -9.75
CA THR A 66 2.71 14.74 -10.65
C THR A 66 4.22 14.63 -10.82
N ILE A 67 4.76 13.47 -10.45
CA ILE A 67 6.18 13.19 -10.41
C ILE A 67 6.65 12.76 -11.80
N LYS A 68 7.79 13.30 -12.22
CA LYS A 68 8.51 12.92 -13.43
C LYS A 68 9.98 12.80 -13.09
N SER A 69 10.40 11.60 -12.73
CA SER A 69 11.79 11.33 -12.33
C SER A 69 12.40 10.21 -13.16
N LYS A 70 13.69 10.33 -13.47
CA LYS A 70 14.45 9.26 -14.12
C LYS A 70 14.79 8.12 -13.16
N GLU A 71 14.90 8.41 -11.86
CA GLU A 71 15.24 7.41 -10.84
C GLU A 71 14.08 6.49 -10.52
N VAL A 72 12.83 6.99 -10.62
CA VAL A 72 11.59 6.23 -10.39
C VAL A 72 10.55 6.55 -11.48
N PRO A 73 10.75 6.07 -12.73
CA PRO A 73 9.98 6.51 -13.90
C PRO A 73 8.49 6.13 -13.88
N HIS A 74 8.09 5.17 -13.04
CA HIS A 74 6.71 4.71 -12.93
C HIS A 74 5.92 5.45 -11.84
N LEU A 75 6.60 6.11 -10.90
CA LEU A 75 5.95 6.78 -9.77
C LEU A 75 5.38 8.12 -10.22
N GLU A 76 4.06 8.27 -10.15
CA GLU A 76 3.36 9.48 -10.55
C GLU A 76 2.94 10.34 -9.35
N HIS A 77 2.58 9.72 -8.22
CA HIS A 77 2.05 10.43 -7.06
C HIS A 77 2.57 9.88 -5.72
N ILE A 78 2.82 10.79 -4.77
CA ILE A 78 3.09 10.47 -3.36
C ILE A 78 2.01 11.10 -2.50
N PHE A 79 1.33 10.28 -1.69
CA PHE A 79 0.41 10.71 -0.65
C PHE A 79 1.05 10.53 0.73
N VAL A 80 1.11 11.62 1.49
CA VAL A 80 1.63 11.65 2.85
C VAL A 80 0.45 11.69 3.83
N CYS A 81 0.41 10.74 4.77
CA CYS A 81 -0.55 10.74 5.86
C CYS A 81 -0.26 11.87 6.85
N GLY A 82 -1.29 12.60 7.27
CA GLY A 82 -1.22 13.75 8.17
C GLY A 82 -1.49 15.07 7.45
N THR A 83 -1.54 16.17 8.22
CA THR A 83 -1.99 17.47 7.71
C THR A 83 -0.87 18.38 7.21
N LYS A 84 0.39 18.02 7.44
CA LYS A 84 1.54 18.82 7.02
C LYS A 84 1.70 18.76 5.50
N LYS A 85 1.81 19.92 4.87
CA LYS A 85 2.04 20.03 3.42
C LYS A 85 3.51 19.84 3.10
N HIS A 86 3.77 19.08 2.04
CA HIS A 86 5.11 18.87 1.48
C HIS A 86 5.09 19.19 -0.01
N LYS A 87 6.10 19.92 -0.49
CA LYS A 87 6.18 20.27 -1.92
C LYS A 87 6.26 19.01 -2.78
N GLY A 88 5.51 18.98 -3.87
CA GLY A 88 5.47 17.84 -4.79
C GLY A 88 4.70 16.61 -4.28
N MET A 89 4.09 16.68 -3.10
CA MET A 89 3.34 15.57 -2.50
C MET A 89 1.92 16.00 -2.13
N LEU A 90 1.00 15.03 -2.08
CA LEU A 90 -0.40 15.22 -1.70
C LEU A 90 -0.60 14.76 -0.25
N ASN A 91 -1.59 15.33 0.45
CA ASN A 91 -2.03 14.80 1.74
C ASN A 91 -3.02 13.66 1.50
N PHE A 92 -2.83 12.52 2.17
CA PHE A 92 -3.72 11.36 2.03
C PHE A 92 -5.17 11.72 2.39
N GLU A 93 -5.35 12.63 3.34
CA GLU A 93 -6.65 13.10 3.80
C GLU A 93 -7.47 13.83 2.72
N HIS A 94 -6.82 14.29 1.64
CA HIS A 94 -7.54 14.87 0.51
C HIS A 94 -8.37 13.83 -0.25
N LEU A 95 -8.03 12.54 -0.17
CA LEU A 95 -8.79 11.46 -0.80
C LEU A 95 -10.18 11.24 -0.17
N TYR A 96 -10.43 11.77 1.04
CA TYR A 96 -11.74 11.65 1.70
C TYR A 96 -12.75 12.71 1.26
N ARG A 97 -12.35 13.71 0.46
CA ARG A 97 -13.21 14.86 0.15
C ARG A 97 -14.04 14.59 -1.11
N ASN A 98 -15.34 14.87 -1.00
CA ASN A 98 -16.32 14.99 -2.09
C ASN A 98 -16.27 13.86 -3.13
N HIS A 99 -16.96 12.75 -2.85
CA HIS A 99 -17.28 11.75 -3.88
C HIS A 99 -18.59 12.12 -4.58
N SER A 100 -18.57 12.11 -5.92
CA SER A 100 -19.74 12.26 -6.77
C SER A 100 -20.48 10.94 -6.95
N ILE A 101 -21.76 11.00 -7.32
CA ILE A 101 -22.55 9.81 -7.69
C ILE A 101 -21.89 9.06 -8.86
N HIS A 102 -21.33 9.81 -9.83
CA HIS A 102 -20.64 9.25 -10.99
C HIS A 102 -19.43 8.40 -10.59
N GLU A 103 -18.62 8.85 -9.62
CA GLU A 103 -17.48 8.07 -9.12
C GLU A 103 -17.93 6.77 -8.45
N SER A 104 -19.09 6.77 -7.80
CA SER A 104 -19.67 5.55 -7.23
C SER A 104 -20.10 4.55 -8.31
N ASP A 105 -20.70 5.03 -9.40
CA ASP A 105 -21.13 4.16 -10.50
C ASP A 105 -19.93 3.55 -11.24
N GLU A 106 -18.88 4.32 -11.47
CA GLU A 106 -17.63 3.83 -12.05
C GLU A 106 -16.93 2.80 -11.15
N LEU A 107 -16.96 3.00 -9.83
CA LEU A 107 -16.47 2.00 -8.88
C LEU A 107 -17.27 0.70 -9.00
N HIS A 108 -18.60 0.76 -8.98
CA HIS A 108 -19.43 -0.44 -9.10
C HIS A 108 -19.20 -1.20 -10.41
N LYS A 109 -19.00 -0.49 -11.52
CA LYS A 109 -18.64 -1.11 -12.81
C LYS A 109 -17.31 -1.84 -12.72
N ARG A 110 -16.30 -1.24 -12.10
CA ARG A 110 -14.99 -1.91 -11.89
C ARG A 110 -15.14 -3.14 -11.01
N GLU A 111 -15.83 -2.99 -9.87
CA GLU A 111 -16.08 -4.10 -8.94
C GLU A 111 -16.74 -5.30 -9.59
N ALA A 112 -17.67 -5.06 -10.53
CA ALA A 112 -18.36 -6.14 -11.26
C ALA A 112 -17.43 -6.96 -12.17
N HIS A 113 -16.23 -6.46 -12.49
CA HIS A 113 -15.26 -7.14 -13.35
C HIS A 113 -14.09 -7.78 -12.60
N ILE A 114 -13.98 -7.57 -11.29
CA ILE A 114 -12.91 -8.14 -10.46
C ILE A 114 -13.13 -9.64 -10.31
N ASN A 115 -12.12 -10.43 -10.68
CA ASN A 115 -12.06 -11.87 -10.47
C ASN A 115 -11.28 -12.17 -9.18
N TYR A 116 -11.69 -13.23 -8.46
CA TYR A 116 -10.97 -13.66 -7.27
C TYR A 116 -9.52 -14.14 -7.57
N GLU A 117 -9.23 -14.49 -8.82
CA GLU A 117 -7.89 -14.88 -9.29
C GLU A 117 -7.01 -13.68 -9.67
N ASP A 118 -7.57 -12.47 -9.72
CA ASP A 118 -6.79 -11.27 -10.01
C ASP A 118 -5.81 -10.96 -8.88
N VAL A 119 -4.71 -10.32 -9.25
CA VAL A 119 -3.66 -9.91 -8.31
C VAL A 119 -4.22 -8.80 -7.43
N ALA A 120 -4.26 -9.04 -6.12
CA ALA A 120 -4.71 -8.07 -5.14
C ALA A 120 -3.54 -7.40 -4.41
N ASN A 121 -2.43 -8.12 -4.27
CA ASN A 121 -1.37 -7.73 -3.36
C ASN A 121 0.03 -8.21 -3.79
N ILE A 122 1.04 -7.39 -3.54
CA ILE A 122 2.45 -7.77 -3.66
C ILE A 122 3.15 -7.51 -2.34
N GLN A 123 3.90 -8.49 -1.85
CA GLN A 123 4.69 -8.37 -0.62
C GLN A 123 6.16 -8.68 -0.87
N PHE A 124 7.04 -7.85 -0.32
CA PHE A 124 8.47 -8.12 -0.35
C PHE A 124 8.88 -9.03 0.80
N THR A 125 9.70 -10.02 0.48
CA THR A 125 10.34 -10.91 1.47
C THR A 125 11.83 -10.57 1.54
N SER A 126 12.40 -10.54 2.75
CA SER A 126 13.78 -10.10 2.95
C SER A 126 14.80 -10.98 2.25
N GLY A 127 14.51 -12.26 2.01
CA GLY A 127 15.46 -13.21 1.44
C GLY A 127 16.70 -13.39 2.32
N THR A 128 17.29 -14.58 2.35
CA THR A 128 18.49 -14.82 3.18
C THR A 128 19.79 -14.45 2.48
N THR A 129 19.77 -14.19 1.17
CA THR A 129 21.00 -14.04 0.35
C THR A 129 20.88 -13.07 -0.85
N GLY A 130 20.02 -12.05 -0.81
CA GLY A 130 19.95 -11.09 -1.92
C GLY A 130 18.87 -10.01 -1.79
N MET A 131 18.62 -9.30 -2.90
CA MET A 131 17.58 -8.26 -2.98
C MET A 131 16.19 -8.82 -2.64
N PRO A 132 15.31 -8.01 -2.02
CA PRO A 132 13.97 -8.45 -1.63
C PRO A 132 13.18 -9.02 -2.80
N LYS A 133 12.53 -10.18 -2.61
CA LYS A 133 11.70 -10.81 -3.65
C LYS A 133 10.25 -10.37 -3.51
N ALA A 134 9.65 -9.95 -4.61
CA ALA A 134 8.22 -9.63 -4.69
C ALA A 134 7.39 -10.91 -4.85
N VAL A 135 6.51 -11.17 -3.88
CA VAL A 135 5.54 -12.28 -3.90
C VAL A 135 4.19 -11.72 -4.34
N VAL A 136 3.65 -12.26 -5.43
CA VAL A 136 2.36 -11.88 -6.01
C VAL A 136 1.25 -12.71 -5.37
N LEU A 137 0.20 -12.03 -4.91
CA LEU A 137 -0.91 -12.63 -4.17
C LEU A 137 -2.25 -12.20 -4.78
N THR A 138 -3.14 -13.16 -4.98
CA THR A 138 -4.48 -12.96 -5.53
C THR A 138 -5.49 -12.70 -4.42
N HIS A 139 -6.66 -12.18 -4.77
CA HIS A 139 -7.77 -12.03 -3.81
C HIS A 139 -8.08 -13.36 -3.10
N HIS A 140 -8.13 -14.45 -3.87
CA HIS A 140 -8.41 -15.79 -3.37
C HIS A 140 -7.46 -16.22 -2.25
N ASN A 141 -6.16 -16.10 -2.50
CA ASN A 141 -5.18 -16.74 -1.63
C ASN A 141 -5.05 -16.00 -0.30
N ILE A 142 -5.12 -14.66 -0.29
CA ILE A 142 -5.04 -13.87 0.94
C ILE A 142 -6.32 -14.01 1.77
N LEU A 143 -7.50 -14.01 1.13
CA LEU A 143 -8.76 -14.15 1.84
C LEU A 143 -8.90 -15.56 2.43
N ASN A 144 -8.57 -16.60 1.68
CA ASN A 144 -8.61 -17.97 2.20
C ASN A 144 -7.59 -18.18 3.32
N ASN A 145 -6.40 -17.57 3.25
CA ASN A 145 -5.44 -17.66 4.34
C ASN A 145 -5.97 -17.02 5.63
N GLY A 146 -6.56 -15.82 5.54
CA GLY A 146 -7.22 -15.17 6.67
C GLY A 146 -8.37 -16.00 7.22
N ARG A 147 -9.25 -16.50 6.34
CA ARG A 147 -10.41 -17.32 6.72
C ARG A 147 -9.99 -18.60 7.46
N MET A 148 -9.05 -19.35 6.90
CA MET A 148 -8.55 -20.60 7.51
C MET A 148 -7.93 -20.35 8.88
N LEU A 149 -7.14 -19.28 9.01
CA LEU A 149 -6.56 -18.93 10.31
C LEU A 149 -7.64 -18.60 11.33
N GLY A 150 -8.63 -17.76 10.96
CA GLY A 150 -9.73 -17.43 11.85
C GLY A 150 -10.51 -18.67 12.30
N SER A 151 -10.71 -19.65 11.41
CA SER A 151 -11.32 -20.93 11.77
C SER A 151 -10.45 -21.76 12.73
N ILE A 152 -9.14 -21.86 12.49
CA ILE A 152 -8.21 -22.61 13.35
C ILE A 152 -8.09 -21.97 14.74
N MET A 153 -8.16 -20.65 14.80
CA MET A 153 -8.09 -19.87 16.04
C MET A 153 -9.47 -19.68 16.70
N GLU A 154 -10.52 -20.26 16.11
CA GLU A 154 -11.91 -20.21 16.59
C GLU A 154 -12.42 -18.78 16.84
N TYR A 155 -12.11 -17.86 15.92
CA TYR A 155 -12.66 -16.51 15.98
C TYR A 155 -14.16 -16.52 15.73
N GLY A 156 -14.90 -15.82 16.59
CA GLY A 156 -16.32 -15.57 16.46
C GLY A 156 -16.63 -14.06 16.47
N PRO A 157 -17.91 -13.69 16.33
CA PRO A 157 -18.33 -12.29 16.23
C PRO A 157 -17.91 -11.40 17.42
N ASP A 158 -17.72 -12.00 18.61
CA ASP A 158 -17.33 -11.30 19.83
C ASP A 158 -15.81 -11.34 20.11
N SER A 159 -15.04 -12.02 19.25
CA SER A 159 -13.58 -12.11 19.40
C SER A 159 -12.93 -10.74 19.23
N LYS A 160 -11.97 -10.43 20.11
CA LYS A 160 -11.16 -9.21 20.04
C LYS A 160 -9.72 -9.59 19.72
N LEU A 161 -9.23 -9.15 18.56
CA LEU A 161 -7.87 -9.42 18.13
C LEU A 161 -6.97 -8.23 18.43
N CYS A 162 -5.83 -8.48 19.08
CA CYS A 162 -4.76 -7.51 19.22
C CYS A 162 -3.69 -7.79 18.17
N ILE A 163 -3.59 -6.93 17.14
CA ILE A 163 -2.60 -7.08 16.07
C ILE A 163 -1.33 -6.34 16.49
N CYS A 164 -0.41 -7.05 17.13
CA CYS A 164 0.85 -6.50 17.64
C CYS A 164 1.99 -6.42 16.60
N VAL A 165 1.67 -6.61 15.31
CA VAL A 165 2.68 -6.67 14.23
C VAL A 165 2.39 -5.71 13.09
N PRO A 166 3.41 -5.30 12.33
CA PRO A 166 3.25 -4.29 11.30
C PRO A 166 2.29 -4.74 10.18
N LEU A 167 1.42 -3.82 9.76
CA LEU A 167 0.43 -4.05 8.68
C LEU A 167 1.04 -4.14 7.27
N TYR A 168 2.35 -3.92 7.11
CA TYR A 168 3.02 -4.18 5.82
C TYR A 168 3.45 -5.65 5.68
N HIS A 169 3.45 -6.42 6.77
CA HIS A 169 3.75 -7.84 6.72
C HIS A 169 2.47 -8.66 6.51
N CYS A 170 2.62 -9.83 5.87
CA CYS A 170 1.56 -10.83 5.74
C CYS A 170 0.85 -11.11 7.07
N MET A 171 1.60 -11.21 8.17
CA MET A 171 1.00 -11.49 9.47
C MET A 171 0.08 -10.38 9.98
N GLY A 172 0.43 -9.10 9.77
CA GLY A 172 -0.44 -8.00 10.18
C GLY A 172 -1.63 -7.83 9.24
N MET A 173 -1.37 -7.83 7.93
CA MET A 173 -2.39 -7.54 6.93
C MET A 173 -3.34 -8.71 6.68
N VAL A 174 -2.82 -9.92 6.54
CA VAL A 174 -3.62 -11.10 6.17
C VAL A 174 -4.10 -11.79 7.44
N MET A 175 -3.17 -12.28 8.26
CA MET A 175 -3.50 -13.06 9.45
C MET A 175 -4.16 -12.24 10.56
N GLY A 176 -3.87 -10.94 10.64
CA GLY A 176 -4.53 -10.03 11.57
C GLY A 176 -5.82 -9.48 10.99
N ASN A 177 -5.70 -8.58 10.00
CA ASN A 177 -6.84 -7.81 9.49
C ASN A 177 -7.85 -8.65 8.69
N LEU A 178 -7.42 -9.54 7.78
CA LEU A 178 -8.38 -10.34 7.01
C LEU A 178 -9.00 -11.48 7.81
N ALA A 179 -8.29 -12.07 8.78
CA ALA A 179 -8.87 -13.09 9.66
C ALA A 179 -9.99 -12.54 10.56
N ALA A 180 -9.99 -11.23 10.82
CA ALA A 180 -11.03 -10.54 11.58
C ALA A 180 -12.31 -10.22 10.78
N LEU A 181 -12.36 -10.57 9.48
CA LEU A 181 -13.55 -10.39 8.63
C LEU A 181 -14.50 -11.60 8.65
N ASN A 182 -14.14 -12.67 9.35
CA ASN A 182 -14.91 -13.92 9.42
C ASN A 182 -16.21 -13.77 10.22
#